data_AF-A0A1F4N9M0-F1
#
_entry.id   AF-A0A1F4N9M0-F1
#
_cell.length_a   1.000
_cell.length_b   1.000
_cell.length_c   1.000
_cell.angle_alpha   90.00
_cell.angle_beta   90.00
_cell.angle_gamma   90.00
#
_symmetry.space_group_name_H-M   'P 1'
#
loop_
_entity.id
_entity.type
_entity.pdbx_description
1 polymer ?
#
loop_
_entity_poly.entity_id
_entity_poly.type
_entity_poly.pdbx_seq_one_letter_code
_entity_poly.pdbx_strand_id
1 'polypeptide(L)'
;MNSLTTPPSNTKPVDEDLAEQANPGHGIPSQDPNPAAQTPLEPQDVEREANSVLVGGGIVAGTATGAAIGVAVAGPVGVVVGAALGAVAGALGGAAAGATANPEDSNSADTAPADTVRLPLEKQKP
;
A
#
# COMPACT_ATOMS: atom_id res chain seq x y z
N MET A 1 -3.83 33.09 4.97
CA MET A 1 -2.81 32.67 3.99
C MET A 1 -1.46 32.88 4.66
N ASN A 2 -0.86 31.81 5.17
CA ASN A 2 0.42 31.93 5.86
C ASN A 2 1.51 31.65 4.84
N SER A 3 2.25 32.70 4.47
CA SER A 3 3.40 32.61 3.58
C SER A 3 4.47 31.74 4.23
N LEU A 4 4.83 30.64 3.58
CA LEU A 4 6.02 29.85 3.92
C LEU A 4 7.25 30.67 3.52
N THR A 5 7.69 31.55 4.41
CA THR A 5 9.00 32.20 4.30
C THR A 5 10.04 31.14 4.64
N THR A 6 10.77 30.66 3.64
CA THR A 6 12.00 29.88 3.87
C THR A 6 13.01 30.82 4.53
N PRO A 7 13.43 30.58 5.78
CA PRO A 7 14.43 31.42 6.41
C PRO A 7 15.80 31.19 5.75
N PRO A 8 16.66 32.23 5.66
CA PRO A 8 18.01 32.10 5.13
C PRO A 8 18.83 31.12 5.98
N SER A 9 19.58 30.24 5.31
CA SER A 9 20.34 29.08 5.83
C SER A 9 21.45 29.39 6.86
N ASN A 10 21.47 30.57 7.47
CA ASN A 10 22.55 31.03 8.35
C ASN A 10 22.05 31.61 9.69
N THR A 11 20.82 31.28 10.09
CA THR A 11 20.29 31.61 11.42
C THR A 11 20.31 30.35 12.27
N LYS A 12 20.86 30.44 13.50
CA LYS A 12 20.78 29.35 14.48
C LYS A 12 19.31 28.87 14.54
N PRO A 13 19.07 27.55 14.59
CA PRO A 13 17.73 27.03 14.79
C PRO A 13 17.05 27.78 15.94
N VAL A 14 15.85 28.30 15.70
CA VAL A 14 15.05 29.00 16.72
C VAL A 14 14.74 28.06 17.90
N ASP A 15 14.77 26.76 17.62
CA ASP A 15 14.64 25.66 18.55
C ASP A 15 15.70 24.62 18.18
N GLU A 16 16.64 24.37 19.09
CA GLU A 16 17.76 23.42 18.86
C GLU A 16 17.24 21.98 18.76
N ASP A 17 16.20 21.63 19.54
CA ASP A 17 15.59 20.30 19.52
C ASP A 17 14.96 20.01 18.14
N LEU A 18 14.36 21.02 17.51
CA LEU A 18 13.76 20.91 16.17
C LEU A 18 14.81 20.63 15.10
N ALA A 19 16.00 21.22 15.22
CA ALA A 19 17.10 20.99 14.27
C ALA A 19 17.79 19.65 14.46
N GLU A 20 17.78 19.09 15.68
CA GLU A 20 18.27 17.74 15.92
C GLU A 20 17.32 16.66 15.36
N GLN A 21 16.01 16.92 15.38
CA GLN A 21 15.00 15.97 14.91
C GLN A 21 14.78 15.98 13.39
N ALA A 22 15.19 17.05 12.71
CA ALA A 22 14.96 17.23 11.28
C ALA A 22 16.16 16.83 10.43
N ASN A 23 15.89 16.25 9.25
CA ASN A 23 16.94 16.14 8.23
C ASN A 23 17.34 17.56 7.77
N PRO A 24 18.64 17.89 7.57
CA PRO A 24 19.04 19.25 7.23
C PRO A 24 18.30 19.80 6.01
N GLY A 25 17.69 20.97 6.16
CA GLY A 25 16.89 21.61 5.10
C GLY A 25 15.42 21.19 5.04
N HIS A 26 14.97 20.31 5.94
CA HIS A 26 13.59 19.83 6.04
C HIS A 26 12.97 20.13 7.42
N GLY A 27 11.65 19.96 7.53
CA GLY A 27 10.94 20.03 8.82
C GLY A 27 11.02 18.73 9.61
N ILE A 28 10.16 18.59 10.63
CA ILE A 28 9.98 17.31 11.33
C ILE A 28 9.58 16.23 10.32
N PRO A 29 10.31 15.10 10.23
CA PRO A 29 10.01 14.04 9.28
C PRO A 29 8.53 13.65 9.24
N SER A 30 7.90 13.39 10.39
CA SER A 30 6.47 13.00 10.45
C SER A 30 5.46 14.03 9.93
N GLN A 31 5.86 15.29 9.73
CA GLN A 31 5.00 16.39 9.30
C GLN A 31 5.40 16.97 7.93
N ASP A 32 6.52 16.52 7.36
CA ASP A 32 6.99 16.95 6.05
C ASP A 32 6.70 15.86 5.01
N PRO A 33 5.80 16.13 4.05
CA PRO A 33 5.42 15.15 3.03
C PRO A 33 6.54 14.91 2.00
N ASN A 34 7.61 15.70 2.00
CA ASN A 34 8.75 15.48 1.14
C ASN A 34 9.49 14.18 1.56
N PRO A 35 9.69 13.20 0.65
CA PRO A 35 10.42 11.98 0.98
C PRO A 35 11.84 12.23 1.51
N ALA A 36 12.49 13.30 1.05
CA ALA A 36 13.83 13.67 1.50
C ALA A 36 13.86 14.17 2.96
N ALA A 37 12.70 14.52 3.53
CA ALA A 37 12.58 14.85 4.94
C ALA A 37 12.51 13.61 5.85
N GLN A 38 12.17 12.45 5.28
CA GLN A 38 12.09 11.19 6.03
C GLN A 38 13.49 10.63 6.28
N THR A 39 13.64 9.91 7.40
CA THR A 39 14.85 9.12 7.63
C THR A 39 14.81 7.88 6.72
N PRO A 40 15.84 7.64 5.89
CA PRO A 40 15.89 6.45 5.06
C PRO A 40 15.92 5.19 5.93
N LEU A 41 15.11 4.20 5.56
CA LEU A 41 15.16 2.87 6.16
C LEU A 41 16.42 2.12 5.71
N GLU A 42 16.90 1.21 6.54
CA GLU A 42 17.94 0.28 6.10
C GLU A 42 17.39 -0.62 4.98
N PRO A 43 18.21 -1.03 4.00
CA PRO A 43 17.73 -1.85 2.87
C PRO A 43 16.97 -3.12 3.31
N GLN A 44 17.44 -3.75 4.39
CA GLN A 44 16.79 -4.92 4.99
C GLN A 44 15.37 -4.62 5.52
N ASP A 45 15.17 -3.42 6.07
CA ASP A 45 13.86 -3.00 6.58
C ASP A 45 12.94 -2.62 5.43
N VAL A 46 13.45 -1.98 4.38
CA VAL A 46 12.69 -1.71 3.14
C VAL A 46 12.15 -3.01 2.55
N GLU A 47 13.00 -4.02 2.38
CA GLU A 47 12.58 -5.32 1.84
C GLU A 47 11.55 -6.00 2.74
N ARG A 48 11.74 -5.94 4.06
CA ARG A 48 10.83 -6.53 5.04
C ARG A 48 9.47 -5.82 5.05
N GLU A 49 9.46 -4.51 4.97
CA GLU A 49 8.23 -3.71 4.91
C GLU A 49 7.48 -3.96 3.60
N ALA A 50 8.17 -3.95 2.46
CA ALA A 50 7.59 -4.25 1.16
C ALA A 50 6.98 -5.67 1.12
N ASN A 51 7.69 -6.67 1.64
CA ASN A 51 7.17 -8.04 1.74
C ASN A 51 5.94 -8.11 2.65
N SER A 52 6.00 -7.43 3.81
CA SER A 52 4.87 -7.38 4.75
C SER A 52 3.63 -6.74 4.13
N VAL A 53 3.80 -5.67 3.36
CA VAL A 53 2.70 -5.03 2.62
C VAL A 53 2.11 -5.98 1.59
N LEU A 54 2.94 -6.71 0.83
CA LEU A 54 2.42 -7.62 -0.19
C LEU A 54 1.75 -8.85 0.42
N VAL A 55 2.28 -9.40 1.51
CA VAL A 55 1.62 -10.47 2.28
C VAL A 55 0.29 -9.97 2.85
N GLY A 56 0.28 -8.80 3.48
CA GLY A 56 -0.94 -8.20 4.05
C GLY A 56 -1.99 -7.91 2.99
N GLY A 57 -1.59 -7.30 1.87
CA GLY A 57 -2.44 -7.06 0.71
C GLY A 57 -2.98 -8.37 0.12
N GLY A 58 -2.13 -9.40 0.03
CA GLY A 58 -2.50 -10.74 -0.38
C GLY A 58 -3.56 -11.35 0.52
N ILE A 59 -3.41 -11.25 1.85
CA ILE A 59 -4.45 -11.69 2.81
C ILE A 59 -5.78 -11.00 2.52
N VAL A 60 -5.79 -9.68 2.37
CA VAL A 60 -7.02 -8.92 2.13
C VAL A 60 -7.67 -9.31 0.79
N ALA A 61 -6.89 -9.37 -0.30
CA ALA A 61 -7.40 -9.76 -1.60
C ALA A 61 -7.89 -11.22 -1.62
N GLY A 62 -7.12 -12.12 -1.00
CA GLY A 62 -7.43 -13.53 -0.90
C GLY A 62 -8.66 -13.81 -0.04
N THR A 63 -8.80 -13.17 1.13
CA THR A 63 -10.00 -13.26 1.96
C THR A 63 -11.24 -12.83 1.19
N ALA A 64 -11.21 -11.67 0.53
CA ALA A 64 -12.33 -11.15 -0.24
C ALA A 64 -12.72 -12.09 -1.39
N THR A 65 -11.74 -12.56 -2.16
CA THR A 65 -11.96 -13.48 -3.28
C THR A 65 -12.49 -14.84 -2.80
N GLY A 66 -11.88 -15.39 -1.75
CA GLY A 66 -12.29 -16.66 -1.15
C GLY A 66 -13.68 -16.59 -0.54
N ALA A 67 -14.03 -15.49 0.12
CA ALA A 67 -15.38 -15.23 0.62
C ALA A 67 -16.42 -15.17 -0.51
N ALA A 68 -16.10 -14.49 -1.62
CA ALA A 68 -16.98 -14.36 -2.77
C ALA A 68 -17.24 -15.72 -3.46
N ILE A 69 -16.20 -16.54 -3.63
CA ILE A 69 -16.36 -17.91 -4.13
C ILE A 69 -17.13 -18.75 -3.12
N GLY A 70 -16.80 -18.63 -1.84
CA GLY A 70 -17.41 -19.36 -0.74
C GLY A 70 -18.92 -19.13 -0.66
N VAL A 71 -19.38 -17.89 -0.75
CA VAL A 71 -20.82 -17.58 -0.72
C VAL A 71 -21.55 -18.16 -1.93
N ALA A 72 -20.92 -18.13 -3.11
CA ALA A 72 -21.52 -18.67 -4.32
C ALA A 72 -21.71 -20.20 -4.26
N VAL A 73 -20.80 -20.91 -3.58
CA VAL A 73 -20.80 -22.39 -3.52
C VAL A 73 -21.59 -22.92 -2.32
N ALA A 74 -21.47 -22.31 -1.14
CA ALA A 74 -21.98 -22.87 0.11
C ALA A 74 -22.69 -21.83 1.01
N GLY A 75 -23.04 -20.65 0.49
CA GLY A 75 -23.76 -19.62 1.24
C GLY A 75 -22.95 -19.05 2.41
N PRO A 76 -23.59 -18.65 3.53
CA PRO A 76 -22.91 -17.97 4.63
C PRO A 76 -21.77 -18.77 5.27
N VAL A 77 -21.90 -20.10 5.38
CA VAL A 77 -20.82 -20.95 5.91
C VAL A 77 -19.62 -20.96 4.96
N GLY A 78 -19.88 -20.94 3.65
CA GLY A 78 -18.86 -20.83 2.63
C GLY A 78 -18.06 -19.53 2.72
N VAL A 79 -18.67 -18.42 3.13
CA VAL A 79 -17.94 -17.16 3.36
C VAL A 79 -16.83 -17.34 4.39
N VAL A 80 -17.13 -17.97 5.53
CA VAL A 80 -16.15 -18.12 6.63
C VAL A 80 -15.00 -19.03 6.21
N VAL A 81 -15.32 -20.19 5.62
CA VAL A 81 -14.32 -21.16 5.16
C VAL A 81 -13.51 -20.59 3.99
N GLY A 82 -14.21 -20.00 3.02
CA GLY A 82 -13.61 -19.40 1.83
C GLY A 82 -12.71 -18.22 2.18
N ALA A 83 -13.14 -17.33 3.08
CA ALA A 83 -12.32 -16.23 3.56
C ALA A 83 -11.05 -16.73 4.25
N ALA A 84 -11.15 -17.74 5.12
CA ALA A 84 -9.99 -18.28 5.82
C ALA A 84 -8.98 -18.93 4.87
N LEU A 85 -9.44 -19.80 3.97
CA LEU A 85 -8.58 -20.44 2.97
C LEU A 85 -8.00 -19.42 1.99
N GLY A 86 -8.84 -18.46 1.57
CA GLY A 86 -8.45 -17.34 0.73
C GLY A 86 -7.38 -16.47 1.38
N ALA A 87 -7.47 -16.22 2.69
CA ALA A 87 -6.46 -15.49 3.45
C ALA A 87 -5.09 -16.17 3.36
N VAL A 88 -5.06 -17.50 3.58
CA VAL A 88 -3.81 -18.27 3.56
C VAL A 88 -3.22 -18.31 2.17
N ALA A 89 -4.03 -18.62 1.15
CA ALA A 89 -3.60 -18.60 -0.24
C ALA A 89 -3.12 -17.20 -0.67
N GLY A 90 -3.83 -16.17 -0.23
CA GLY A 90 -3.50 -14.77 -0.47
C GLY A 90 -2.20 -14.35 0.20
N ALA A 91 -1.96 -14.73 1.46
CA ALA A 91 -0.70 -14.46 2.17
C ALA A 91 0.49 -15.08 1.44
N LEU A 92 0.37 -16.35 1.05
CA LEU A 92 1.41 -17.09 0.34
C LEU A 92 1.64 -16.51 -1.07
N GLY A 93 0.57 -16.17 -1.79
CA GLY A 93 0.63 -15.52 -3.09
C GLY A 93 1.27 -14.13 -3.01
N GLY A 94 0.93 -13.36 -1.98
CA GLY A 94 1.52 -12.06 -1.68
C GLY A 94 3.01 -12.17 -1.34
N ALA A 95 3.40 -13.13 -0.50
CA ALA A 95 4.82 -13.38 -0.21
C ALA A 95 5.62 -13.71 -1.49
N ALA A 96 5.06 -14.59 -2.34
CA ALA A 96 5.69 -15.00 -3.58
C ALA A 96 5.80 -13.85 -4.58
N ALA A 97 4.74 -13.07 -4.76
CA ALA A 97 4.76 -11.89 -5.62
C ALA A 97 5.81 -10.85 -5.12
N GLY A 98 5.98 -10.72 -3.80
CA GLY A 98 6.95 -9.80 -3.19
C GLY A 98 8.39 -10.25 -3.40
N ALA A 99 8.63 -11.56 -3.44
CA ALA A 99 9.94 -12.11 -3.76
C ALA A 99 10.33 -11.94 -5.24
N THR A 100 9.37 -11.71 -6.13
CA THR A 100 9.60 -11.52 -7.58
C THR A 100 9.52 -10.06 -8.04
N ALA A 101 9.08 -9.15 -7.17
CA ALA A 101 8.93 -7.74 -7.51
C ALA A 101 10.31 -7.04 -7.53
N ASN A 102 10.61 -6.35 -8.63
CA ASN A 102 11.80 -5.49 -8.71
C ASN A 102 11.44 -4.12 -8.11
N PRO A 103 12.21 -3.59 -7.14
CA PRO A 103 11.90 -2.32 -6.48
C PRO A 103 11.82 -1.11 -7.45
N GLU A 104 12.43 -1.19 -8.63
CA GLU A 104 12.44 -0.12 -9.65
C GLU A 104 11.12 0.04 -10.41
N ASP A 105 10.22 -0.96 -10.38
CA ASP A 105 8.96 -0.98 -11.15
C ASP A 105 7.78 -0.31 -10.40
N SER A 106 7.98 0.11 -9.14
CA SER A 106 6.92 0.60 -8.25
C SER A 106 6.35 1.98 -8.64
N ASN A 107 6.85 2.63 -9.69
CA ASN A 107 6.42 3.96 -10.11
C ASN A 107 5.21 3.96 -11.09
N SER A 108 4.53 2.83 -11.31
CA SER A 108 3.46 2.76 -12.34
C SER A 108 2.21 1.96 -12.00
N ALA A 109 2.02 1.50 -10.76
CA ALA A 109 0.82 0.74 -10.41
C ALA A 109 -0.35 1.63 -9.92
N ASP A 110 -0.71 2.67 -10.68
CA ASP A 110 -2.03 3.32 -10.63
C ASP A 110 -2.78 3.02 -11.93
N THR A 111 -3.13 1.75 -12.14
CA THR A 111 -4.21 1.37 -13.06
C THR A 111 -4.68 -0.04 -12.73
N ALA A 112 -5.53 -0.16 -11.71
CA ALA A 112 -6.42 -1.30 -11.63
C ALA A 112 -7.42 -1.17 -12.80
N PRO A 113 -7.57 -2.17 -13.69
CA PRO A 113 -8.65 -2.15 -14.66
C PRO A 113 -9.97 -2.38 -13.90
N ALA A 114 -10.63 -1.28 -13.56
CA ALA A 114 -12.05 -1.26 -13.26
C ALA A 114 -12.82 -1.53 -14.56
N ASP A 115 -12.80 -2.78 -15.03
CA ASP A 115 -13.78 -3.20 -16.03
C ASP A 115 -14.05 -4.70 -15.95
N THR A 116 -14.67 -5.11 -14.85
CA THR A 116 -15.41 -6.36 -14.78
C THR A 116 -16.80 -6.11 -14.19
N VAL A 117 -17.52 -5.15 -14.77
CA VAL A 117 -18.98 -5.08 -14.64
C VAL A 117 -19.60 -5.51 -15.96
N ARG A 118 -19.50 -6.81 -16.25
CA ARG A 118 -20.33 -7.47 -17.27
C ARG A 118 -21.75 -7.58 -16.70
N LEU A 119 -22.62 -6.63 -17.02
CA LEU A 119 -24.06 -6.76 -16.84
C LEU A 119 -24.67 -7.50 -18.05
N PRO A 120 -25.45 -8.57 -17.85
CA PRO A 120 -26.20 -9.27 -18.89
C PRO A 120 -27.63 -8.72 -19.00
N LEU A 121 -28.09 -8.39 -20.21
CA LEU A 121 -29.48 -8.18 -20.71
C LEU A 121 -29.32 -7.31 -21.98
N GLU A 122 -29.94 -7.51 -23.14
CA GLU A 122 -31.32 -7.86 -23.45
C GLU A 122 -31.44 -8.19 -24.94
N LYS A 123 -32.51 -8.90 -25.34
CA LYS A 123 -32.78 -9.32 -26.71
C LYS A 123 -33.21 -8.14 -27.61
N GLN A 124 -32.77 -8.09 -28.86
CA GLN A 124 -33.69 -7.96 -30.00
C GLN A 124 -33.00 -8.13 -31.36
N LYS A 125 -33.61 -9.01 -32.16
CA LYS A 125 -33.37 -9.27 -33.58
C LYS A 125 -34.21 -8.29 -34.40
N PRO A 126 -33.75 -7.91 -35.61
CA PRO A 126 -34.58 -8.16 -36.81
C PRO A 126 -33.97 -9.21 -37.75
#